data_AF-B2A3D5-F1
#
_entry.id   AF-B2A3D5-F1
#
_cell.length_a   1.000
_cell.length_b   1.000
_cell.length_c   1.000
_cell.angle_alpha   90.00
_cell.angle_beta   90.00
_cell.angle_gamma   90.00
#
_symmetry.space_group_name_H-M   'P 1'
#
loop_
_entity.id
_entity.type
_entity.pdbx_description
1 polymer ?
#
loop_
_entity_poly.entity_id
_entity_poly.type
_entity_poly.pdbx_seq_one_letter_code
_entity_poly.pdbx_strand_id
1 'polypeptide(L)'
;MIQNQADSQEKPQFYVAVGLMSGLFSGIIASAVLWGGWLLPALGLLITRVSLFYGLLVIMAVTIIAGGIYGFIARNKINSLVQSLYIGIGVGFGLWLLGPVTLIPLTFGMPPMFAELEEFGLSFVTFLGYGISLSLIYQVWIGNVAGMLRWVIPWAMIVIGLVAVPVLLRGAMTTSPRNLEFPGRYDMEVVVKNLTYPTSITFCDEDYLYVAEAGYSYGEKETTPRIIKLDPEGTFVSDLNNDFEGPINGLTYHEGHLYVSHRGTITRMTTSGEEMEDVVTGLPSKGDHHNNEVVFCQEGYMYFGQGSATNSGVVGEDNFMYGWLQDHPEFHDVPPVDITLRGENFSSRDLADPDPTAEVQTGGFSPFGTTTEDGQIKEGKTPGNAAIYRVDPDNDYELELWAWGLRNPYGLAFDQDYEELYATVLGYDDRGSRAVSDSPDWIYEIEKDGFYGWPDFAGEDPISESEFESDRGENRDLLLEDPPDPEPPLTEFPPHYSPMKLAYSEEFSDEGDLFVAVFGDGEPLTGEVEEAVPAQVMTVDTETGEFATFIENKDEPRSGRFGEGLNRPIAVKFDPQGEHLYLLDFGVFEFPDMTPNAIPKSGVLWRISKSD
;
A
#
# COMPACT_ATOMS: atom_id res chain seq x y z
N MET A 1 47.28 -60.36 9.84
CA MET A 1 45.99 -60.68 9.20
C MET A 1 45.06 -59.50 9.39
N ILE A 2 44.73 -58.86 8.26
CA ILE A 2 43.55 -58.04 7.99
C ILE A 2 43.36 -56.78 8.85
N GLN A 3 44.03 -55.74 8.38
CA GLN A 3 43.56 -54.34 8.32
C GLN A 3 42.03 -54.23 8.29
N ASN A 4 41.42 -53.78 9.38
CA ASN A 4 40.08 -53.18 9.36
C ASN A 4 40.25 -51.71 8.98
N GLN A 5 40.57 -51.45 7.71
CA GLN A 5 40.21 -50.20 7.04
C GLN A 5 39.00 -50.52 6.17
N ALA A 6 37.86 -50.74 6.83
CA ALA A 6 36.59 -50.49 6.18
C ALA A 6 36.46 -48.98 6.10
N ASP A 7 36.93 -48.44 4.98
CA ASP A 7 36.66 -47.09 4.52
C ASP A 7 35.12 -46.97 4.47
N SER A 8 34.50 -46.47 5.54
CA SER A 8 33.08 -46.16 5.55
C SER A 8 32.89 -44.90 4.74
N GLN A 9 33.09 -44.98 3.42
CA GLN A 9 32.55 -43.99 2.52
C GLN A 9 31.03 -44.09 2.67
N GLU A 10 30.47 -43.21 3.51
CA GLU A 10 29.04 -43.01 3.60
C GLU A 10 28.50 -42.87 2.18
N LYS A 11 27.42 -43.61 1.88
CA LYS A 11 26.88 -43.65 0.53
C LYS A 11 26.55 -42.22 0.10
N PRO A 12 26.75 -41.83 -1.17
CA PRO A 12 26.38 -40.51 -1.68
C PRO A 12 24.93 -40.08 -1.35
N GLN A 13 24.05 -41.06 -1.15
CA GLN A 13 22.66 -40.88 -0.71
C GLN A 13 22.54 -40.28 0.70
N PHE A 14 23.45 -40.61 1.63
CA PHE A 14 23.47 -40.06 2.98
C PHE A 14 23.70 -38.55 2.95
N TYR A 15 24.76 -38.10 2.28
CA TYR A 15 25.08 -36.67 2.18
C TYR A 15 23.97 -35.85 1.52
N VAL A 16 23.31 -36.40 0.50
CA VAL A 16 22.15 -35.74 -0.12
C VAL A 16 20.97 -35.68 0.85
N ALA A 17 20.67 -36.77 1.57
CA ALA A 17 19.59 -36.78 2.57
C ALA A 17 19.84 -35.78 3.71
N VAL A 18 21.08 -35.70 4.21
CA VAL A 18 21.49 -34.70 5.21
C VAL A 18 21.35 -33.29 4.63
N GLY A 19 21.72 -33.09 3.36
CA GLY A 19 21.53 -31.83 2.64
C GLY A 19 20.06 -31.41 2.54
N LEU A 20 19.17 -32.30 2.09
CA LEU A 20 17.73 -32.05 2.00
C LEU A 20 17.15 -31.64 3.36
N MET A 21 17.49 -32.38 4.41
CA MET A 21 17.05 -32.07 5.76
C MET A 21 17.65 -30.73 6.25
N SER A 22 18.90 -30.42 5.92
CA SER A 22 19.53 -29.15 6.34
C SER A 22 18.87 -27.97 5.63
N GLY A 23 18.49 -28.17 4.37
CA GLY A 23 17.69 -27.24 3.57
C GLY A 23 16.31 -27.01 4.19
N LEU A 24 15.62 -28.07 4.63
CA LEU A 24 14.33 -27.98 5.33
C LEU A 24 14.41 -27.05 6.56
N PHE A 25 15.34 -27.30 7.48
CA PHE A 25 15.45 -26.50 8.71
C PHE A 25 15.91 -25.07 8.46
N SER A 26 16.81 -24.88 7.49
CA SER A 26 17.25 -23.55 7.06
C SER A 26 16.13 -22.79 6.36
N GLY A 27 15.30 -23.51 5.61
CA GLY A 27 14.12 -22.97 4.95
C GLY A 27 13.11 -22.40 5.93
N ILE A 28 12.86 -23.08 7.06
CA ILE A 28 11.98 -22.56 8.12
C ILE A 28 12.47 -21.20 8.64
N ILE A 29 13.78 -21.01 8.78
CA ILE A 29 14.36 -19.73 9.24
C ILE A 29 14.18 -18.66 8.16
N ALA A 30 14.46 -18.99 6.91
CA ALA A 30 14.24 -18.09 5.78
C ALA A 30 12.76 -17.68 5.66
N SER A 31 11.83 -18.63 5.77
CA SER A 31 10.39 -18.37 5.76
C SER A 31 9.97 -17.42 6.88
N ALA A 32 10.58 -17.56 8.07
CA ALA A 32 10.30 -16.66 9.19
C ALA A 32 10.72 -15.21 8.88
N VAL A 33 11.92 -15.01 8.33
CA VAL A 33 12.40 -13.67 7.95
C VAL A 33 11.56 -13.08 6.81
N LEU A 34 11.28 -13.85 5.76
CA LEU A 34 10.43 -13.41 4.64
C LEU A 34 9.01 -13.09 5.09
N TRP A 35 8.47 -13.81 6.07
CA TRP A 35 7.18 -13.50 6.66
C TRP A 35 7.20 -12.17 7.43
N GLY A 36 8.24 -11.92 8.22
CA GLY A 36 8.44 -10.63 8.91
C GLY A 36 8.60 -9.44 7.95
N GLY A 37 9.19 -9.69 6.78
CA GLY A 37 9.28 -8.76 5.65
C GLY A 37 8.04 -8.64 4.80
N TRP A 38 7.04 -9.51 5.02
CA TRP A 38 5.86 -9.66 4.17
C TRP A 38 6.14 -10.07 2.71
N LEU A 39 7.32 -10.62 2.43
CA LEU A 39 7.71 -11.16 1.12
C LEU A 39 7.18 -12.58 0.88
N LEU A 40 6.80 -13.28 1.96
CA LEU A 40 6.36 -14.67 1.86
C LEU A 40 5.10 -14.85 1.01
N PRO A 41 4.00 -14.07 1.19
CA PRO A 41 2.82 -14.19 0.33
C PRO A 41 3.12 -13.99 -1.16
N ALA A 42 3.94 -12.99 -1.50
CA ALA A 42 4.31 -12.65 -2.88
C ALA A 42 4.99 -13.83 -3.61
N LEU A 43 5.76 -14.67 -2.91
CA LEU A 43 6.36 -15.87 -3.50
C LEU A 43 5.33 -16.88 -4.04
N GLY A 44 4.10 -16.84 -3.53
CA GLY A 44 3.02 -17.69 -4.03
C GLY A 44 2.60 -17.36 -5.48
N LEU A 45 2.89 -16.16 -5.98
CA LEU A 45 2.65 -15.80 -7.39
C LEU A 45 3.40 -16.70 -8.37
N LEU A 46 4.56 -17.25 -7.96
CA LEU A 46 5.30 -18.25 -8.75
C LEU A 46 4.49 -19.53 -9.03
N ILE A 47 3.41 -19.74 -8.29
CA ILE A 47 2.44 -20.82 -8.48
C ILE A 47 0.99 -20.28 -8.53
N THR A 48 0.83 -19.06 -9.07
CA THR A 48 -0.42 -18.38 -9.42
C THR A 48 -1.36 -18.00 -8.25
N ARG A 49 -0.84 -17.93 -7.01
CA ARG A 49 -1.65 -17.63 -5.82
C ARG A 49 -0.90 -16.78 -4.80
N VAL A 50 -1.37 -15.57 -4.50
CA VAL A 50 -0.81 -14.78 -3.39
C VAL A 50 -1.37 -15.35 -2.09
N SER A 51 -0.51 -15.98 -1.27
CA SER A 51 -0.88 -16.35 0.10
C SER A 51 0.33 -16.82 0.90
N LEU A 52 0.25 -16.68 2.23
CA LEU A 52 1.24 -17.24 3.15
C LEU A 52 1.47 -18.74 2.96
N PHE A 53 0.41 -19.50 2.65
CA PHE A 53 0.51 -20.95 2.46
C PHE A 53 1.26 -21.30 1.17
N TYR A 54 0.90 -20.67 0.05
CA TYR A 54 1.54 -20.93 -1.24
C TYR A 54 2.98 -20.43 -1.25
N GLY A 55 3.23 -19.25 -0.68
CA GLY A 55 4.56 -18.73 -0.41
C GLY A 55 5.43 -19.69 0.40
N LEU A 56 4.87 -20.24 1.50
CA LEU A 56 5.56 -21.25 2.31
C LEU A 56 5.88 -22.51 1.49
N LEU A 57 4.95 -23.02 0.67
CA LEU A 57 5.21 -24.18 -0.17
C LEU A 57 6.38 -23.94 -1.14
N VAL A 58 6.38 -22.79 -1.81
CA VAL A 58 7.43 -22.41 -2.77
C VAL A 58 8.79 -22.32 -2.08
N ILE A 59 8.91 -21.54 -1.00
CA ILE A 59 10.20 -21.37 -0.32
C ILE A 59 10.71 -22.70 0.28
N MET A 60 9.82 -23.54 0.80
CA MET A 60 10.19 -24.85 1.34
C MET A 60 10.68 -25.78 0.22
N ALA A 61 10.04 -25.79 -0.95
CA ALA A 61 10.49 -26.58 -2.09
C ALA A 61 11.88 -26.13 -2.56
N VAL A 62 12.08 -24.82 -2.77
CA VAL A 62 13.34 -24.23 -3.22
C VAL A 62 14.48 -24.55 -2.25
N THR A 63 14.26 -24.32 -0.96
CA THR A 63 15.28 -24.52 0.08
C THR A 63 15.62 -26.00 0.29
N ILE A 64 14.65 -26.90 0.24
CA ILE A 64 14.91 -28.35 0.29
C ILE A 64 15.77 -28.78 -0.91
N ILE A 65 15.39 -28.38 -2.13
CA ILE A 65 16.12 -28.73 -3.36
C ILE A 65 17.55 -28.18 -3.31
N ALA A 66 17.72 -26.91 -2.95
CA ALA A 66 19.02 -26.28 -2.80
C ALA A 66 19.89 -26.99 -1.75
N GLY A 67 19.30 -27.42 -0.63
CA GLY A 67 19.98 -28.23 0.38
C GLY A 67 20.44 -29.59 -0.16
N GLY A 68 19.62 -30.25 -0.98
CA GLY A 68 20.00 -31.49 -1.66
C GLY A 68 21.17 -31.30 -2.63
N ILE A 69 21.15 -30.23 -3.42
CA ILE A 69 22.25 -29.84 -4.33
C ILE A 69 23.52 -29.54 -3.53
N TYR A 70 23.40 -28.79 -2.43
CA TYR A 70 24.50 -28.52 -1.52
C TYR A 70 25.10 -29.82 -0.98
N GLY A 71 24.27 -30.74 -0.46
CA GLY A 71 24.71 -32.04 0.03
C GLY A 71 25.40 -32.89 -1.05
N PHE A 72 24.97 -32.78 -2.31
CA PHE A 72 25.60 -33.42 -3.47
C PHE A 72 26.97 -32.82 -3.80
N ILE A 73 27.13 -31.50 -3.72
CA ILE A 73 28.41 -30.82 -3.99
C ILE A 73 29.38 -31.06 -2.84
N ALA A 74 28.88 -30.94 -1.61
CA ALA A 74 29.66 -31.02 -0.38
C ALA A 74 30.30 -32.39 -0.19
N ARG A 75 29.50 -33.47 -0.21
CA ARG A 75 29.90 -34.89 -0.07
C ARG A 75 31.21 -35.05 0.70
N ASN A 76 32.20 -35.66 0.06
CA ASN A 76 33.52 -35.96 0.62
C ASN A 76 34.54 -34.86 0.27
N LYS A 77 34.07 -33.72 -0.27
CA LYS A 77 34.92 -32.66 -0.82
C LYS A 77 35.15 -31.52 0.16
N ILE A 78 34.29 -31.36 1.16
CA ILE A 78 34.37 -30.29 2.16
C ILE A 78 34.96 -30.85 3.45
N ASN A 79 36.21 -30.48 3.73
CA ASN A 79 36.96 -30.99 4.90
C ASN A 79 37.08 -29.95 6.02
N SER A 80 36.46 -28.78 5.87
CA SER A 80 36.48 -27.71 6.87
C SER A 80 35.18 -26.93 6.89
N LEU A 81 34.85 -26.41 8.08
CA LEU A 81 33.71 -25.52 8.29
C LEU A 81 33.76 -24.29 7.37
N VAL A 82 34.97 -23.74 7.16
CA VAL A 82 35.20 -22.57 6.30
C VAL A 82 34.82 -22.85 4.85
N GLN A 83 35.29 -23.97 4.28
CA GLN A 83 34.89 -24.38 2.92
C GLN A 83 33.38 -24.62 2.81
N SER A 84 32.78 -25.18 3.87
CA SER A 84 31.33 -25.38 3.95
C SER A 84 30.59 -24.05 3.85
N LEU A 85 31.01 -23.07 4.65
CA LEU A 85 30.41 -21.73 4.68
C LEU A 85 30.56 -21.01 3.34
N TYR A 86 31.73 -21.07 2.69
CA TYR A 86 31.92 -20.47 1.37
C TYR A 86 30.94 -21.02 0.33
N ILE A 87 30.76 -22.35 0.30
CA ILE A 87 29.82 -22.98 -0.63
C ILE A 87 28.39 -22.60 -0.28
N GLY A 88 28.05 -22.55 1.02
CA GLY A 88 26.70 -22.19 1.45
C GLY A 88 26.33 -20.75 1.13
N ILE A 89 27.24 -19.82 1.42
CA ILE A 89 27.11 -18.41 1.04
C ILE A 89 26.92 -18.30 -0.47
N GLY A 90 27.69 -19.05 -1.27
CA GLY A 90 27.51 -19.10 -2.73
C GLY A 90 26.14 -19.63 -3.16
N VAL A 91 25.61 -20.65 -2.47
CA VAL A 91 24.24 -21.14 -2.71
C VAL A 91 23.21 -20.07 -2.36
N GLY A 92 23.35 -19.41 -1.21
CA GLY A 92 22.47 -18.31 -0.79
C GLY A 92 22.46 -17.16 -1.79
N PHE A 93 23.65 -16.66 -2.15
CA PHE A 93 23.81 -15.63 -3.17
C PHE A 93 23.20 -16.03 -4.51
N GLY A 94 23.42 -17.28 -4.95
CA GLY A 94 22.84 -17.78 -6.18
C GLY A 94 21.32 -17.85 -6.15
N LEU A 95 20.72 -18.23 -5.01
CA LEU A 95 19.25 -18.23 -4.85
C LEU A 95 18.67 -16.82 -4.86
N TRP A 96 19.34 -15.86 -4.21
CA TRP A 96 18.93 -14.46 -4.24
C TRP A 96 19.00 -13.86 -5.65
N LEU A 97 20.14 -14.04 -6.32
CA LEU A 97 20.35 -13.48 -7.66
C LEU A 97 19.40 -14.10 -8.69
N LEU A 98 19.20 -15.43 -8.65
CA LEU A 98 18.31 -16.12 -9.57
C LEU A 98 16.82 -15.92 -9.22
N GLY A 99 16.46 -15.82 -7.94
CA GLY A 99 15.07 -15.66 -7.51
C GLY A 99 14.64 -14.19 -7.52
N PRO A 100 14.71 -13.49 -6.37
CA PRO A 100 14.31 -12.09 -6.22
C PRO A 100 14.80 -11.14 -7.30
N VAL A 101 16.07 -11.20 -7.71
CA VAL A 101 16.62 -10.22 -8.67
C VAL A 101 16.27 -10.55 -10.13
N THR A 102 16.01 -11.82 -10.45
CA THR A 102 15.83 -12.27 -11.85
C THR A 102 14.46 -12.88 -12.10
N LEU A 103 14.15 -14.04 -11.51
CA LEU A 103 12.91 -14.77 -11.84
C LEU A 103 11.65 -14.03 -11.39
N ILE A 104 11.67 -13.35 -10.24
CA ILE A 104 10.51 -12.64 -9.72
C ILE A 104 10.13 -11.42 -10.61
N PRO A 105 11.05 -10.48 -10.92
CA PRO A 105 10.78 -9.42 -11.89
C PRO A 105 10.32 -9.97 -13.23
N LEU A 106 10.99 -11.02 -13.73
CA LEU A 106 10.60 -11.68 -14.96
C LEU A 106 9.22 -12.32 -14.90
N THR A 107 8.69 -12.73 -13.74
CA THR A 107 7.29 -13.16 -13.64
C THR A 107 6.32 -11.99 -13.69
N PHE A 108 6.76 -10.79 -13.30
CA PHE A 108 5.96 -9.56 -13.26
C PHE A 108 6.08 -8.68 -14.50
N GLY A 109 6.57 -9.20 -15.63
CA GLY A 109 6.73 -8.38 -16.84
C GLY A 109 7.99 -7.54 -16.87
N MET A 110 8.68 -7.39 -15.74
CA MET A 110 9.85 -6.52 -15.61
C MET A 110 11.14 -7.21 -16.07
N PRO A 111 12.12 -6.45 -16.59
CA PRO A 111 13.46 -6.97 -16.81
C PRO A 111 14.12 -7.39 -15.49
N PRO A 112 15.17 -8.24 -15.52
CA PRO A 112 15.96 -8.52 -14.32
C PRO A 112 16.56 -7.24 -13.73
N MET A 113 16.39 -7.04 -12.42
CA MET A 113 16.70 -5.80 -11.70
C MET A 113 18.17 -5.75 -11.26
N PHE A 114 19.11 -5.93 -12.20
CA PHE A 114 20.54 -5.93 -11.89
C PHE A 114 21.11 -4.54 -11.55
N ALA A 115 20.40 -3.48 -11.92
CA ALA A 115 20.79 -2.10 -11.65
C ALA A 115 20.41 -1.66 -10.22
N GLU A 116 19.35 -2.23 -9.66
CA GLU A 116 18.72 -1.83 -8.41
C GLU A 116 18.87 -2.92 -7.34
N LEU A 117 20.10 -3.40 -7.13
CA LEU A 117 20.33 -4.48 -6.16
C LEU A 117 20.06 -4.04 -4.72
N GLU A 118 20.14 -2.74 -4.42
CA GLU A 118 19.75 -2.17 -3.13
C GLU A 118 18.30 -2.48 -2.74
N GLU A 119 17.37 -2.52 -3.70
CA GLU A 119 15.95 -2.76 -3.47
C GLU A 119 15.65 -4.17 -2.95
N PHE A 120 16.58 -5.11 -3.14
CA PHE A 120 16.44 -6.51 -2.74
C PHE A 120 17.23 -6.86 -1.47
N GLY A 121 17.47 -5.86 -0.62
CA GLY A 121 18.29 -6.01 0.58
C GLY A 121 17.75 -7.03 1.58
N LEU A 122 16.43 -7.13 1.75
CA LEU A 122 15.84 -8.04 2.73
C LEU A 122 15.93 -9.50 2.27
N SER A 123 15.60 -9.79 1.01
CA SER A 123 15.80 -11.13 0.48
C SER A 123 17.29 -11.49 0.39
N PHE A 124 18.19 -10.54 0.11
CA PHE A 124 19.63 -10.78 0.10
C PHE A 124 20.12 -11.33 1.45
N VAL A 125 19.80 -10.62 2.54
CA VAL A 125 20.17 -11.05 3.90
C VAL A 125 19.52 -12.38 4.25
N THR A 126 18.27 -12.59 3.83
CA THR A 126 17.52 -13.84 4.06
C THR A 126 18.21 -15.04 3.40
N PHE A 127 18.52 -14.95 2.10
CA PHE A 127 19.13 -16.06 1.37
C PHE A 127 20.60 -16.28 1.76
N LEU A 128 21.33 -15.22 2.12
CA LEU A 128 22.66 -15.34 2.71
C LEU A 128 22.60 -16.09 4.05
N GLY A 129 21.65 -15.70 4.91
CA GLY A 129 21.36 -16.37 6.18
C GLY A 129 21.00 -17.84 6.00
N TYR A 130 20.17 -18.16 5.01
CA TYR A 130 19.84 -19.53 4.60
C TYR A 130 21.10 -20.32 4.22
N GLY A 131 22.00 -19.76 3.41
CA GLY A 131 23.24 -20.42 2.99
C GLY A 131 24.20 -20.73 4.15
N ILE A 132 24.29 -19.80 5.10
CA ILE A 132 25.06 -19.95 6.34
C ILE A 132 24.43 -21.04 7.21
N SER A 133 23.12 -20.95 7.50
CA SER A 133 22.44 -21.94 8.35
C SER A 133 22.48 -23.33 7.74
N LEU A 134 22.31 -23.44 6.41
CA LEU A 134 22.40 -24.69 5.66
C LEU A 134 23.75 -25.36 5.90
N SER A 135 24.83 -24.60 5.76
CA SER A 135 26.20 -25.10 5.94
C SER A 135 26.46 -25.54 7.37
N LEU A 136 26.02 -24.74 8.34
CA LEU A 136 26.23 -25.01 9.76
C LEU A 136 25.48 -26.26 10.21
N ILE A 137 24.19 -26.37 9.87
CA ILE A 137 23.35 -27.54 10.20
C ILE A 137 23.90 -28.79 9.52
N TYR A 138 24.29 -28.68 8.23
CA TYR A 138 24.87 -29.78 7.49
C TYR A 138 26.14 -30.33 8.17
N GLN A 139 27.09 -29.45 8.53
CA GLN A 139 28.34 -29.85 9.19
C GLN A 139 28.11 -30.49 10.57
N VAL A 140 27.08 -30.05 11.30
CA VAL A 140 26.68 -30.67 12.57
C VAL A 140 26.20 -32.10 12.34
N TRP A 141 25.38 -32.35 11.33
CA TRP A 141 24.76 -33.66 11.11
C TRP A 141 25.65 -34.69 10.43
N ILE A 142 26.62 -34.27 9.60
CA ILE A 142 27.67 -35.19 9.12
C ILE A 142 28.75 -35.46 10.18
N GLY A 143 28.65 -34.84 11.36
CA GLY A 143 29.52 -35.12 12.50
C GLY A 143 30.87 -34.38 12.51
N ASN A 144 31.06 -33.40 11.63
CA ASN A 144 32.30 -32.60 11.56
C ASN A 144 32.39 -31.53 12.67
N VAL A 145 31.28 -31.24 13.35
CA VAL A 145 31.25 -30.35 14.52
C VAL A 145 31.23 -31.16 15.80
N ALA A 146 32.28 -31.01 16.61
CA ALA A 146 32.44 -31.70 17.88
C ALA A 146 32.07 -30.82 19.09
N GLY A 147 31.95 -31.46 20.27
CA GLY A 147 31.76 -30.75 21.54
C GLY A 147 30.39 -30.08 21.67
N MET A 148 30.34 -29.00 22.46
CA MET A 148 29.09 -28.28 22.76
C MET A 148 28.50 -27.56 21.53
N LEU A 149 29.34 -27.17 20.57
CA LEU A 149 28.95 -26.47 19.34
C LEU A 149 27.90 -27.23 18.51
N ARG A 150 27.94 -28.57 18.51
CA ARG A 150 26.95 -29.42 17.81
C ARG A 150 25.52 -29.21 18.29
N TRP A 151 25.35 -28.77 19.53
CA TRP A 151 24.05 -28.48 20.12
C TRP A 151 23.75 -26.98 20.06
N VAL A 152 24.75 -26.12 20.26
CA VAL A 152 24.57 -24.66 20.25
C VAL A 152 24.14 -24.15 18.89
N ILE A 153 24.71 -24.66 17.80
CA ILE A 153 24.45 -24.16 16.44
C ILE A 153 22.95 -24.28 16.06
N PRO A 154 22.29 -25.45 16.13
CA PRO A 154 20.87 -25.56 15.80
C PRO A 154 19.99 -24.68 16.71
N TRP A 155 20.30 -24.62 18.01
CA TRP A 155 19.55 -23.79 18.96
C TRP A 155 19.70 -22.29 18.68
N ALA A 156 20.91 -21.83 18.36
CA ALA A 156 21.17 -20.44 18.00
C ALA A 156 20.40 -20.04 16.74
N MET A 157 20.33 -20.91 15.73
CA MET A 157 19.58 -20.66 14.51
C MET A 157 18.06 -20.56 14.75
N ILE A 158 17.51 -21.42 15.61
CA ILE A 158 16.11 -21.34 16.05
C ILE A 158 15.86 -20.02 16.78
N VAL A 159 16.76 -19.64 17.70
CA VAL A 159 16.65 -18.37 18.44
C VAL A 159 16.70 -17.17 17.50
N ILE A 160 17.58 -17.16 16.49
CA ILE A 160 17.64 -16.08 15.49
C ILE A 160 16.30 -15.96 14.75
N GLY A 161 15.74 -17.07 14.26
CA GLY A 161 14.43 -17.03 13.60
C GLY A 161 13.31 -16.53 14.53
N LEU A 162 13.29 -16.99 15.78
CA LEU A 162 12.31 -16.57 16.80
C LEU A 162 12.45 -15.11 17.21
N VAL A 163 13.65 -14.54 17.14
CA VAL A 163 13.91 -13.13 17.50
C VAL A 163 13.70 -12.21 16.28
N ALA A 164 14.06 -12.66 15.08
CA ALA A 164 13.93 -11.86 13.86
C ALA A 164 12.47 -11.51 13.56
N VAL A 165 11.55 -12.48 13.70
CA VAL A 165 10.12 -12.27 13.38
C VAL A 165 9.49 -11.15 14.23
N PRO A 166 9.53 -11.17 15.58
CA PRO A 166 8.98 -10.09 16.38
C PRO A 166 9.64 -8.73 16.16
N VAL A 167 10.90 -8.69 15.74
CA VAL A 167 11.61 -7.44 15.43
C VAL A 167 11.10 -6.86 14.10
N LEU A 168 10.97 -7.70 13.07
CA LEU A 168 10.50 -7.27 11.76
C LEU A 168 9.00 -6.93 11.77
N LEU A 169 8.19 -7.59 12.59
CA LEU A 169 6.76 -7.30 12.73
C LEU A 169 6.46 -6.09 13.62
N ARG A 170 7.46 -5.29 14.01
CA ARG A 170 7.30 -4.09 14.83
C ARG A 170 7.84 -2.87 14.09
N GLY A 171 7.09 -1.79 14.19
CA GLY A 171 7.48 -0.47 13.73
C GLY A 171 7.72 0.43 14.94
N ALA A 172 8.63 1.38 14.78
CA ALA A 172 8.78 2.50 15.67
C ALA A 172 7.51 3.35 15.64
N MET A 173 7.26 4.04 16.75
CA MET A 173 6.26 5.09 16.83
C MET A 173 6.96 6.33 17.30
N THR A 174 6.63 7.44 16.67
CA THR A 174 7.20 8.71 17.07
C THR A 174 6.55 9.18 18.35
N THR A 175 7.39 9.67 19.26
CA THR A 175 6.97 10.02 20.61
C THR A 175 7.36 11.43 21.02
N SER A 176 8.04 12.17 20.14
CA SER A 176 8.64 13.45 20.44
C SER A 176 8.58 14.37 19.22
N PRO A 177 8.08 15.62 19.36
CA PRO A 177 8.08 16.60 18.27
C PRO A 177 9.49 17.09 17.91
N ARG A 178 10.53 16.75 18.68
CA ARG A 178 11.90 17.24 18.45
C ARG A 178 12.52 16.78 17.13
N ASN A 179 11.97 15.73 16.52
CA ASN A 179 12.45 15.20 15.24
C ASN A 179 11.74 15.85 14.04
N LEU A 180 10.80 16.76 14.31
CA LEU A 180 10.00 17.46 13.31
C LEU A 180 10.40 18.93 13.21
N GLU A 181 10.38 19.46 12.00
CA GLU A 181 10.49 20.87 11.68
C GLU A 181 9.11 21.44 11.38
N PHE A 182 8.77 22.55 12.01
CA PHE A 182 7.50 23.26 11.86
C PHE A 182 7.68 24.71 12.38
N PRO A 183 6.82 25.66 11.98
CA PRO A 183 6.99 27.06 12.37
C PRO A 183 6.99 27.24 13.89
N GLY A 184 7.94 28.03 14.41
CA GLY A 184 8.14 28.21 15.85
C GLY A 184 7.03 28.92 16.63
N ARG A 185 5.92 29.25 15.95
CA ARG A 185 4.68 29.78 16.57
C ARG A 185 3.68 28.68 16.90
N TYR A 186 4.03 27.41 16.71
CA TYR A 186 3.18 26.27 17.05
C TYR A 186 3.88 25.37 18.05
N ASP A 187 3.07 24.63 18.82
CA ASP A 187 3.47 23.53 19.67
C ASP A 187 2.78 22.25 19.19
N MET A 188 3.47 21.11 19.35
CA MET A 188 2.98 19.82 18.88
C MET A 188 3.18 18.74 19.95
N GLU A 189 2.14 17.94 20.19
CA GLU A 189 2.18 16.86 21.15
C GLU A 189 1.47 15.59 20.65
N VAL A 190 1.87 14.44 21.20
CA VAL A 190 1.23 13.17 20.86
C VAL A 190 0.02 12.95 21.76
N VAL A 191 -1.15 12.74 21.14
CA VAL A 191 -2.42 12.45 21.80
C VAL A 191 -2.61 10.94 21.95
N VAL A 192 -2.44 10.18 20.84
CA VAL A 192 -2.65 8.71 20.82
C VAL A 192 -1.52 8.00 20.09
N LYS A 193 -1.22 6.78 20.51
CA LYS A 193 -0.22 5.88 19.93
C LYS A 193 -0.77 4.46 19.79
N ASN A 194 -0.04 3.62 19.06
CA ASN A 194 -0.36 2.22 18.81
C ASN A 194 -1.63 2.01 17.99
N LEU A 195 -1.97 2.98 17.13
CA LEU A 195 -3.06 2.83 16.18
C LEU A 195 -2.64 1.86 15.06
N THR A 196 -3.60 1.07 14.59
CA THR A 196 -3.40 0.08 13.52
C THR A 196 -4.10 0.55 12.27
N TYR A 197 -3.31 0.98 11.29
CA TYR A 197 -3.80 1.48 9.99
C TYR A 197 -4.89 2.55 10.16
N PRO A 198 -4.66 3.59 10.99
CA PRO A 198 -5.66 4.63 11.16
C PRO A 198 -5.79 5.44 9.87
N THR A 199 -7.01 5.82 9.50
CA THR A 199 -7.28 6.57 8.26
C THR A 199 -8.08 7.84 8.47
N SER A 200 -8.85 7.93 9.56
CA SER A 200 -9.84 8.99 9.72
C SER A 200 -9.97 9.39 11.18
N ILE A 201 -10.25 10.67 11.41
CA ILE A 201 -10.55 11.23 12.72
C ILE A 201 -11.80 12.11 12.64
N THR A 202 -12.59 12.17 13.71
CA THR A 202 -13.69 13.13 13.85
C THR A 202 -13.98 13.46 15.31
N PHE A 203 -14.68 14.57 15.52
CA PHE A 203 -15.13 15.04 16.83
C PHE A 203 -16.65 15.02 16.90
N CYS A 204 -17.22 14.91 18.10
CA CYS A 204 -18.66 15.10 18.33
C CYS A 204 -18.92 16.20 19.38
N ASP A 205 -20.19 16.55 19.59
CA ASP A 205 -20.65 17.67 20.45
C ASP A 205 -20.16 17.70 21.92
N GLU A 206 -19.60 16.60 22.42
CA GLU A 206 -19.04 16.49 23.78
C GLU A 206 -17.49 16.51 23.77
N ASP A 207 -16.88 16.99 22.68
CA ASP A 207 -15.44 17.03 22.40
C ASP A 207 -14.76 15.64 22.44
N TYR A 208 -15.54 14.55 22.43
CA TYR A 208 -14.99 13.21 22.25
C TYR A 208 -14.41 13.08 20.84
N LEU A 209 -13.24 12.47 20.79
CA LEU A 209 -12.52 12.17 19.57
C LEU A 209 -12.80 10.73 19.15
N TYR A 210 -12.95 10.51 17.85
CA TYR A 210 -13.11 9.20 17.25
C TYR A 210 -12.03 8.99 16.19
N VAL A 211 -11.42 7.81 16.18
CA VAL A 211 -10.40 7.41 15.20
C VAL A 211 -10.85 6.14 14.51
N ALA A 212 -10.87 6.13 13.17
CA ALA A 212 -11.12 4.92 12.39
C ALA A 212 -9.80 4.17 12.14
N GLU A 213 -9.78 2.88 12.46
CA GLU A 213 -8.77 1.94 11.99
C GLU A 213 -9.34 1.17 10.80
N ALA A 214 -8.65 1.20 9.66
CA ALA A 214 -9.20 0.76 8.38
C ALA A 214 -9.58 -0.71 8.32
N GLY A 215 -8.93 -1.57 9.10
CA GLY A 215 -9.07 -3.02 8.94
C GLY A 215 -8.36 -3.57 7.69
N TYR A 216 -7.72 -2.74 6.88
CA TYR A 216 -7.05 -3.12 5.64
C TYR A 216 -5.83 -2.25 5.37
N SER A 217 -4.85 -2.82 4.67
CA SER A 217 -3.73 -2.16 4.03
C SER A 217 -3.36 -2.96 2.77
N TYR A 218 -2.83 -2.28 1.74
CA TYR A 218 -2.26 -2.94 0.57
C TYR A 218 -1.24 -4.03 0.95
N GLY A 219 -1.17 -5.06 0.10
CA GLY A 219 -0.41 -6.28 0.34
C GLY A 219 -1.18 -7.37 1.10
N GLU A 220 -2.51 -7.45 0.99
CA GLU A 220 -3.34 -8.46 1.69
C GLU A 220 -3.20 -8.41 3.23
N LYS A 221 -3.02 -7.21 3.79
CA LYS A 221 -2.90 -7.02 5.24
C LYS A 221 -4.23 -6.61 5.85
N GLU A 222 -5.00 -7.61 6.22
CA GLU A 222 -6.29 -7.41 6.88
C GLU A 222 -6.16 -7.46 8.41
N THR A 223 -6.91 -6.58 9.07
CA THR A 223 -7.12 -6.55 10.52
C THR A 223 -8.61 -6.29 10.77
N THR A 224 -8.99 -6.00 12.00
CA THR A 224 -10.39 -5.73 12.32
C THR A 224 -10.70 -4.24 12.08
N PRO A 225 -11.56 -3.88 11.11
CA PRO A 225 -12.02 -2.50 10.95
C PRO A 225 -12.81 -2.08 12.19
N ARG A 226 -12.55 -0.88 12.72
CA ARG A 226 -13.20 -0.40 13.94
C ARG A 226 -13.11 1.11 14.11
N ILE A 227 -13.99 1.67 14.94
CA ILE A 227 -13.95 3.05 15.38
C ILE A 227 -13.57 3.10 16.87
N ILE A 228 -12.49 3.80 17.20
CA ILE A 228 -12.01 3.97 18.58
C ILE A 228 -12.56 5.29 19.12
N LYS A 229 -13.30 5.25 20.23
CA LYS A 229 -13.74 6.44 20.97
C LYS A 229 -12.72 6.81 22.05
N LEU A 230 -12.38 8.09 22.11
CA LEU A 230 -11.37 8.68 22.99
C LEU A 230 -11.95 9.92 23.68
N ASP A 231 -11.59 10.13 24.94
CA ASP A 231 -11.89 11.40 25.63
C ASP A 231 -11.04 12.57 25.07
N PRO A 232 -11.35 13.84 25.43
CA PRO A 232 -10.60 15.01 24.92
C PRO A 232 -9.09 14.97 25.22
N GLU A 233 -8.66 14.20 26.23
CA GLU A 233 -7.26 13.98 26.56
C GLU A 233 -6.60 12.83 25.77
N GLY A 234 -7.35 12.15 24.88
CA GLY A 234 -6.84 11.03 24.08
C GLY A 234 -6.86 9.68 24.80
N THR A 235 -7.55 9.57 25.93
CA THR A 235 -7.68 8.31 26.67
C THR A 235 -8.73 7.42 26.04
N PHE A 236 -8.42 6.14 25.89
CA PHE A 236 -9.36 5.12 25.41
C PHE A 236 -10.63 5.04 26.27
N VAL A 237 -11.79 5.22 25.62
CA VAL A 237 -13.11 5.08 26.24
C VAL A 237 -13.74 3.75 25.83
N SER A 238 -13.89 3.52 24.53
CA SER A 238 -14.54 2.31 23.99
C SER A 238 -14.10 2.02 22.56
N ASP A 239 -14.30 0.77 22.15
CA ASP A 239 -14.10 0.30 20.79
C ASP A 239 -15.49 0.01 20.19
N LEU A 240 -15.82 0.73 19.12
CA LEU A 240 -17.04 0.53 18.35
C LEU A 240 -16.67 -0.34 17.15
N ASN A 241 -16.62 -1.63 17.42
CA ASN A 241 -16.41 -2.65 16.42
C ASN A 241 -17.76 -3.22 16.02
N ASN A 242 -18.11 -2.94 14.78
CA ASN A 242 -19.31 -3.38 14.12
C ASN A 242 -18.88 -4.10 12.84
N ASP A 243 -19.77 -4.90 12.21
CA ASP A 243 -19.47 -5.73 11.04
C ASP A 243 -19.17 -4.91 9.75
N PHE A 244 -18.23 -3.96 9.83
CA PHE A 244 -17.72 -3.16 8.72
C PHE A 244 -16.86 -4.02 7.79
N GLU A 245 -16.86 -3.67 6.50
CA GLU A 245 -15.98 -4.25 5.49
C GLU A 245 -14.81 -3.29 5.24
N GLY A 246 -13.59 -3.64 5.67
CA GLY A 246 -12.42 -2.77 5.51
C GLY A 246 -11.98 -2.64 4.04
N PRO A 247 -11.37 -1.52 3.59
CA PRO A 247 -10.94 -0.40 4.40
C PRO A 247 -12.08 0.52 4.84
N ILE A 248 -12.02 1.02 6.07
CA ILE A 248 -12.69 2.27 6.46
C ILE A 248 -11.80 3.42 6.00
N ASN A 249 -12.30 4.28 5.10
CA ASN A 249 -11.57 5.43 4.56
C ASN A 249 -12.25 6.77 4.86
N GLY A 250 -13.43 6.79 5.48
CA GLY A 250 -14.10 8.03 5.89
C GLY A 250 -14.77 7.89 7.25
N LEU A 251 -14.71 8.96 8.04
CA LEU A 251 -15.37 9.04 9.34
C LEU A 251 -15.74 10.49 9.63
N THR A 252 -17.02 10.78 9.60
CA THR A 252 -17.52 12.14 9.87
C THR A 252 -18.70 12.10 10.82
N TYR A 253 -18.69 13.04 11.76
CA TYR A 253 -19.81 13.29 12.65
C TYR A 253 -20.74 14.32 12.03
N HIS A 254 -22.03 14.04 12.02
CA HIS A 254 -23.06 14.97 11.56
C HIS A 254 -24.38 14.69 12.30
N GLU A 255 -25.00 15.75 12.83
CA GLU A 255 -26.31 15.72 13.51
C GLU A 255 -26.51 14.53 14.48
N GLY A 256 -25.58 14.32 15.42
CA GLY A 256 -25.70 13.27 16.43
C GLY A 256 -25.26 11.87 15.98
N HIS A 257 -24.84 11.70 14.73
CA HIS A 257 -24.46 10.41 14.16
C HIS A 257 -23.03 10.43 13.63
N LEU A 258 -22.41 9.25 13.59
CA LEU A 258 -21.18 8.99 12.84
C LEU A 258 -21.55 8.36 11.51
N TYR A 259 -20.96 8.86 10.44
CA TYR A 259 -21.02 8.30 9.10
C TYR A 259 -19.67 7.65 8.79
N VAL A 260 -19.69 6.34 8.56
CA VAL A 260 -18.51 5.51 8.36
C VAL A 260 -18.51 5.03 6.91
N SER A 261 -17.55 5.52 6.12
CA SER A 261 -17.34 5.06 4.74
C SER A 261 -16.37 3.89 4.76
N HIS A 262 -16.90 2.70 4.51
CA HIS A 262 -16.17 1.44 4.47
C HIS A 262 -16.44 0.71 3.15
N ARG A 263 -15.70 -0.34 2.82
CA ARG A 263 -15.69 -0.94 1.47
C ARG A 263 -17.11 -1.21 0.95
N GLY A 264 -17.49 -0.49 -0.10
CA GLY A 264 -18.75 -0.69 -0.82
C GLY A 264 -19.97 -0.03 -0.17
N THR A 265 -19.82 0.59 1.01
CA THR A 265 -20.94 1.00 1.86
C THR A 265 -20.63 2.25 2.70
N ILE A 266 -21.63 3.10 2.91
CA ILE A 266 -21.60 4.14 3.95
C ILE A 266 -22.63 3.75 5.01
N THR A 267 -22.18 3.61 6.26
CA THR A 267 -23.02 3.25 7.41
C THR A 267 -23.18 4.46 8.31
N ARG A 268 -24.42 4.82 8.63
CA ARG A 268 -24.77 5.76 9.69
C ARG A 268 -24.91 5.01 11.00
N MET A 269 -24.32 5.52 12.08
CA MET A 269 -24.42 4.93 13.41
C MET A 269 -24.52 5.99 14.50
N THR A 270 -25.12 5.64 15.64
CA THR A 270 -25.09 6.51 16.82
C THR A 270 -23.68 6.57 17.40
N THR A 271 -23.37 7.63 18.15
CA THR A 271 -22.07 7.81 18.83
C THR A 271 -21.76 6.75 19.90
N SER A 272 -22.76 5.97 20.31
CA SER A 272 -22.64 4.79 21.17
C SER A 272 -22.32 3.51 20.41
N GLY A 273 -22.59 3.49 19.10
CA GLY A 273 -22.54 2.32 18.23
C GLY A 273 -23.63 1.28 18.42
N GLU A 274 -24.65 1.54 19.25
CA GLU A 274 -25.74 0.58 19.48
C GLU A 274 -26.75 0.49 18.32
N GLU A 275 -26.90 1.56 17.56
CA GLU A 275 -27.82 1.66 16.42
C GLU A 275 -27.03 2.01 15.17
N MET A 276 -27.24 1.25 14.10
CA MET A 276 -26.56 1.40 12.82
C MET A 276 -27.48 1.07 11.65
N GLU A 277 -27.22 1.72 10.52
CA GLU A 277 -27.93 1.54 9.28
C GLU A 277 -27.00 1.79 8.10
N ASP A 278 -26.97 0.88 7.13
CA ASP A 278 -26.30 1.10 5.86
C ASP A 278 -27.15 2.04 5.01
N VAL A 279 -26.65 3.25 4.77
CA VAL A 279 -27.40 4.34 4.13
C VAL A 279 -27.06 4.50 2.65
N VAL A 280 -25.86 4.09 2.24
CA VAL A 280 -25.46 3.98 0.84
C VAL A 280 -24.77 2.64 0.65
N THR A 281 -25.17 1.85 -0.34
CA THR A 281 -24.62 0.49 -0.57
C THR A 281 -24.36 0.25 -2.05
N GLY A 282 -23.58 -0.79 -2.35
CA GLY A 282 -23.31 -1.20 -3.73
C GLY A 282 -22.27 -0.33 -4.44
N LEU A 283 -21.45 0.40 -3.69
CA LEU A 283 -20.37 1.22 -4.23
C LEU A 283 -19.28 0.32 -4.87
N PRO A 284 -18.73 0.67 -6.05
CA PRO A 284 -17.78 -0.17 -6.79
C PRO A 284 -16.36 -0.10 -6.21
N SER A 285 -16.16 -0.69 -5.02
CA SER A 285 -14.94 -0.56 -4.21
C SER A 285 -14.13 -1.86 -4.11
N LYS A 286 -13.94 -2.57 -5.22
CA LYS A 286 -13.25 -3.88 -5.24
C LYS A 286 -11.88 -3.85 -5.93
N GLY A 287 -11.47 -2.71 -6.47
CA GLY A 287 -10.26 -2.57 -7.27
C GLY A 287 -9.13 -1.91 -6.51
N ASP A 288 -8.28 -1.18 -7.23
CA ASP A 288 -7.15 -0.44 -6.69
C ASP A 288 -7.60 0.58 -5.63
N HIS A 289 -8.72 1.28 -5.88
CA HIS A 289 -9.25 2.30 -4.98
C HIS A 289 -10.69 1.99 -4.52
N HIS A 290 -11.08 2.63 -3.42
CA HIS A 290 -12.33 2.38 -2.71
C HIS A 290 -13.17 3.66 -2.63
N ASN A 291 -14.31 3.61 -1.95
CA ASN A 291 -15.01 4.80 -1.47
C ASN A 291 -14.24 5.41 -0.30
N ASN A 292 -14.17 6.74 -0.27
CA ASN A 292 -13.25 7.50 0.60
C ASN A 292 -14.00 8.44 1.56
N GLU A 293 -13.41 9.60 1.87
CA GLU A 293 -13.91 10.54 2.87
C GLU A 293 -15.36 10.98 2.61
N VAL A 294 -16.08 11.26 3.70
CA VAL A 294 -17.44 11.79 3.67
C VAL A 294 -17.43 13.17 4.33
N VAL A 295 -18.03 14.16 3.67
CA VAL A 295 -18.24 15.50 4.23
C VAL A 295 -19.69 15.92 4.06
N PHE A 296 -20.10 16.96 4.79
CA PHE A 296 -21.44 17.53 4.72
C PHE A 296 -21.35 19.02 4.43
N CYS A 297 -22.23 19.53 3.56
CA CYS A 297 -22.41 20.97 3.38
C CYS A 297 -23.35 21.55 4.45
N GLN A 298 -23.54 22.87 4.45
CA GLN A 298 -24.38 23.56 5.42
C GLN A 298 -25.86 23.13 5.34
N GLU A 299 -26.37 22.81 4.15
CA GLU A 299 -27.75 22.34 3.95
C GLU A 299 -27.97 20.88 4.37
N GLY A 300 -26.93 20.16 4.76
CA GLY A 300 -27.02 18.76 5.20
C GLY A 300 -26.87 17.72 4.08
N TYR A 301 -26.57 18.14 2.84
CA TYR A 301 -26.19 17.18 1.79
C TYR A 301 -24.84 16.54 2.13
N MET A 302 -24.76 15.23 1.93
CA MET A 302 -23.57 14.43 2.15
C MET A 302 -22.80 14.30 0.84
N TYR A 303 -21.47 14.43 0.87
CA TYR A 303 -20.60 14.26 -0.29
C TYR A 303 -19.54 13.19 0.01
N PHE A 304 -19.22 12.35 -0.96
CA PHE A 304 -18.14 11.37 -0.83
C PHE A 304 -17.44 11.07 -2.15
N GLY A 305 -16.15 10.72 -2.04
CA GLY A 305 -15.33 10.29 -3.17
C GLY A 305 -15.42 8.77 -3.42
N GLN A 306 -15.44 8.38 -4.68
CA GLN A 306 -15.35 7.00 -5.16
C GLN A 306 -14.17 6.87 -6.11
N GLY A 307 -13.13 6.12 -5.71
CA GLY A 307 -11.97 5.88 -6.54
C GLY A 307 -12.19 4.92 -7.71
N SER A 308 -11.23 4.88 -8.62
CA SER A 308 -11.15 3.96 -9.75
C SER A 308 -10.85 2.53 -9.33
N ALA A 309 -11.25 1.57 -10.17
CA ALA A 309 -10.86 0.18 -10.05
C ALA A 309 -9.41 -0.06 -10.51
N THR A 310 -8.92 0.75 -11.45
CA THR A 310 -7.62 0.55 -12.10
C THR A 310 -6.74 1.81 -12.07
N ASN A 311 -5.48 1.66 -12.46
CA ASN A 311 -4.55 2.78 -12.61
C ASN A 311 -5.01 3.78 -13.68
N SER A 312 -5.32 3.30 -14.89
CA SER A 312 -5.50 4.11 -16.10
C SER A 312 -6.63 3.60 -17.02
N GLY A 313 -7.69 3.02 -16.42
CA GLY A 313 -8.93 2.64 -17.12
C GLY A 313 -8.89 1.25 -17.79
N VAL A 314 -7.82 0.49 -17.61
CA VAL A 314 -7.60 -0.84 -18.20
C VAL A 314 -7.20 -1.82 -17.11
N VAL A 315 -7.85 -2.99 -17.09
CA VAL A 315 -7.49 -4.08 -16.17
C VAL A 315 -6.30 -4.85 -16.74
N GLY A 316 -5.23 -4.99 -15.96
CA GLY A 316 -3.96 -5.57 -16.38
C GLY A 316 -3.29 -6.47 -15.34
N GLU A 317 -2.05 -6.87 -15.63
CA GLU A 317 -1.25 -7.74 -14.77
C GLU A 317 -0.93 -7.14 -13.41
N ASP A 318 -0.87 -5.81 -13.32
CA ASP A 318 -0.65 -5.04 -12.10
C ASP A 318 -1.81 -5.22 -11.11
N ASN A 319 -3.03 -5.48 -11.59
CA ASN A 319 -4.18 -5.71 -10.70
C ASN A 319 -4.15 -7.10 -10.03
N PHE A 320 -3.40 -8.08 -10.57
CA PHE A 320 -3.06 -9.29 -9.82
C PHE A 320 -2.06 -8.99 -8.69
N MET A 321 -1.15 -8.03 -8.90
CA MET A 321 -0.16 -7.61 -7.90
C MET A 321 -0.80 -6.87 -6.74
N TYR A 322 -1.84 -6.08 -7.01
CA TYR A 322 -2.69 -5.46 -6.00
C TYR A 322 -3.67 -6.45 -5.35
N GLY A 323 -3.71 -7.69 -5.82
CA GLY A 323 -4.37 -8.84 -5.19
C GLY A 323 -5.85 -9.02 -5.55
N TRP A 324 -6.54 -7.99 -6.04
CA TRP A 324 -7.99 -8.05 -6.21
C TRP A 324 -8.44 -8.80 -7.46
N LEU A 325 -7.67 -8.79 -8.55
CA LEU A 325 -8.12 -9.38 -9.82
C LEU A 325 -8.32 -10.91 -9.72
N GLN A 326 -7.53 -11.58 -8.89
CA GLN A 326 -7.67 -13.01 -8.62
C GLN A 326 -9.03 -13.34 -7.96
N ASP A 327 -9.50 -12.49 -7.06
CA ASP A 327 -10.74 -12.70 -6.32
C ASP A 327 -11.97 -12.13 -7.05
N HIS A 328 -11.75 -11.15 -7.92
CA HIS A 328 -12.78 -10.42 -8.65
C HIS A 328 -12.45 -10.28 -10.16
N PRO A 329 -12.35 -11.39 -10.91
CA PRO A 329 -11.89 -11.39 -12.31
C PRO A 329 -12.80 -10.60 -13.27
N GLU A 330 -14.06 -10.42 -12.92
CA GLU A 330 -15.04 -9.67 -13.73
C GLU A 330 -15.10 -8.18 -13.37
N PHE A 331 -14.41 -7.75 -12.30
CA PHE A 331 -14.46 -6.37 -11.83
C PHE A 331 -13.57 -5.47 -12.71
N HIS A 332 -14.06 -4.27 -12.96
CA HIS A 332 -13.45 -3.25 -13.82
C HIS A 332 -14.10 -1.90 -13.50
N ASP A 333 -13.51 -0.83 -14.00
CA ASP A 333 -14.09 0.51 -13.90
C ASP A 333 -15.46 0.58 -14.57
N VAL A 334 -16.44 1.08 -13.82
CA VAL A 334 -17.78 1.36 -14.31
C VAL A 334 -17.91 2.88 -14.48
N PRO A 335 -18.08 3.42 -15.69
CA PRO A 335 -18.18 4.86 -15.86
C PRO A 335 -19.49 5.39 -15.23
N PRO A 336 -19.48 6.59 -14.63
CA PRO A 336 -20.68 7.18 -14.03
C PRO A 336 -21.60 7.84 -15.06
N VAL A 337 -21.11 8.03 -16.29
CA VAL A 337 -21.83 8.60 -17.45
C VAL A 337 -21.66 7.70 -18.66
N ASP A 338 -22.52 7.87 -19.67
CA ASP A 338 -22.33 7.19 -20.96
C ASP A 338 -21.04 7.71 -21.61
N ILE A 339 -20.15 6.80 -22.01
CA ILE A 339 -18.91 7.13 -22.72
C ILE A 339 -18.83 6.36 -24.04
N THR A 340 -18.17 6.95 -25.03
CA THR A 340 -17.83 6.30 -26.30
C THR A 340 -16.34 6.02 -26.34
N LEU A 341 -15.99 4.76 -26.59
CA LEU A 341 -14.60 4.31 -26.61
C LEU A 341 -13.99 4.36 -28.02
N ARG A 342 -12.68 4.62 -28.09
CA ARG A 342 -11.85 4.51 -29.31
C ARG A 342 -11.53 3.06 -29.69
N GLY A 343 -11.87 2.10 -28.83
CA GLY A 343 -11.63 0.68 -29.07
C GLY A 343 -10.18 0.24 -28.85
N GLU A 344 -9.39 1.00 -28.10
CA GLU A 344 -8.03 0.63 -27.74
C GLU A 344 -8.00 -0.61 -26.84
N ASN A 345 -7.05 -1.52 -27.11
CA ASN A 345 -6.90 -2.78 -26.40
C ASN A 345 -5.42 -3.02 -26.11
N PHE A 346 -5.12 -3.37 -24.85
CA PHE A 346 -3.75 -3.45 -24.34
C PHE A 346 -3.41 -4.89 -23.99
N SER A 347 -2.20 -5.32 -24.33
CA SER A 347 -1.69 -6.65 -24.00
C SER A 347 -1.17 -6.68 -22.58
N SER A 348 -1.60 -7.70 -21.83
CA SER A 348 -1.19 -7.95 -20.45
C SER A 348 -0.89 -9.43 -20.27
N ARG A 349 0.01 -9.75 -19.34
CA ARG A 349 0.26 -11.15 -18.96
C ARG A 349 -0.90 -11.73 -18.18
N ASP A 350 -1.29 -12.95 -18.51
CA ASP A 350 -2.25 -13.70 -17.70
C ASP A 350 -1.54 -14.48 -16.59
N LEU A 351 -1.45 -13.88 -15.40
CA LEU A 351 -0.79 -14.49 -14.24
C LEU A 351 -1.62 -15.63 -13.61
N ALA A 352 -2.85 -15.87 -14.07
CA ALA A 352 -3.64 -17.03 -13.68
C ALA A 352 -3.39 -18.24 -14.59
N ASP A 353 -2.83 -18.06 -15.80
CA ASP A 353 -2.53 -19.14 -16.72
C ASP A 353 -1.25 -19.92 -16.29
N PRO A 354 -1.24 -21.26 -16.38
CA PRO A 354 -0.04 -22.06 -16.14
C PRO A 354 1.13 -21.82 -17.11
N ASP A 355 0.87 -21.27 -18.30
CA ASP A 355 1.89 -20.84 -19.25
C ASP A 355 2.41 -19.44 -18.87
N PRO A 356 3.69 -19.30 -18.43
CA PRO A 356 4.24 -18.01 -18.01
C PRO A 356 4.43 -17.00 -19.15
N THR A 357 4.10 -17.38 -20.39
CA THR A 357 4.13 -16.52 -21.58
C THR A 357 2.74 -16.22 -22.12
N ALA A 358 1.67 -16.63 -21.43
CA ALA A 358 0.31 -16.31 -21.80
C ALA A 358 0.06 -14.80 -21.70
N GLU A 359 -0.50 -14.24 -22.76
CA GLU A 359 -0.93 -12.85 -22.85
C GLU A 359 -2.39 -12.80 -23.25
N VAL A 360 -3.09 -11.76 -22.76
CA VAL A 360 -4.47 -11.48 -23.09
C VAL A 360 -4.62 -9.99 -23.39
N GLN A 361 -5.60 -9.62 -24.22
CA GLN A 361 -5.91 -8.23 -24.50
C GLN A 361 -7.14 -7.77 -23.71
N THR A 362 -7.04 -6.60 -23.11
CA THR A 362 -8.13 -5.95 -22.38
C THR A 362 -8.38 -4.55 -22.95
N GLY A 363 -9.64 -4.23 -23.23
CA GLY A 363 -10.05 -2.89 -23.63
C GLY A 363 -10.44 -2.00 -22.45
N GLY A 364 -10.52 -0.69 -22.68
CA GLY A 364 -10.93 0.27 -21.65
C GLY A 364 -12.28 -0.06 -21.02
N PHE A 365 -12.43 0.17 -19.71
CA PHE A 365 -13.68 -0.05 -18.96
C PHE A 365 -14.30 -1.43 -19.22
N SER A 366 -13.47 -2.48 -19.22
CA SER A 366 -13.88 -3.86 -19.51
C SER A 366 -13.22 -4.85 -18.55
N PRO A 367 -13.88 -6.00 -18.27
CA PRO A 367 -13.25 -7.09 -17.53
C PRO A 367 -11.94 -7.55 -18.19
N PHE A 368 -11.03 -8.10 -17.38
CA PHE A 368 -9.77 -8.64 -17.87
C PHE A 368 -9.98 -9.65 -19.00
N GLY A 369 -9.23 -9.49 -20.10
CA GLY A 369 -9.32 -10.32 -21.28
C GLY A 369 -10.54 -10.08 -22.18
N THR A 370 -11.27 -8.99 -21.94
CA THR A 370 -12.38 -8.54 -22.80
C THR A 370 -11.95 -7.35 -23.63
N THR A 371 -11.99 -7.49 -24.95
CA THR A 371 -11.65 -6.42 -25.88
C THR A 371 -12.83 -5.49 -26.18
N THR A 372 -12.53 -4.26 -26.55
CA THR A 372 -13.49 -3.25 -27.02
C THR A 372 -13.32 -2.91 -28.49
N GLU A 373 -14.35 -2.32 -29.10
CA GLU A 373 -14.37 -1.87 -30.49
C GLU A 373 -14.47 -0.33 -30.58
N ASP A 374 -13.98 0.24 -31.69
CA ASP A 374 -14.10 1.67 -31.98
C ASP A 374 -15.58 2.10 -32.08
N GLY A 375 -15.93 3.21 -31.43
CA GLY A 375 -17.29 3.70 -31.31
C GLY A 375 -18.19 2.89 -30.36
N GLN A 376 -17.62 1.95 -29.58
CA GLN A 376 -18.39 1.19 -28.60
C GLN A 376 -18.85 2.10 -27.45
N ILE A 377 -20.15 2.10 -27.17
CA ILE A 377 -20.74 2.82 -26.05
C ILE A 377 -20.68 1.96 -24.79
N LYS A 378 -20.18 2.51 -23.69
CA LYS A 378 -20.33 1.96 -22.33
C LYS A 378 -21.39 2.78 -21.62
N GLU A 379 -22.48 2.10 -21.25
CA GLU A 379 -23.57 2.73 -20.50
C GLU A 379 -23.10 3.12 -19.09
N GLY A 380 -23.35 4.37 -18.71
CA GLY A 380 -23.05 4.91 -17.38
C GLY A 380 -23.92 4.27 -16.31
N LYS A 381 -23.39 4.15 -15.09
CA LYS A 381 -24.13 3.65 -13.93
C LYS A 381 -23.87 4.50 -12.69
N THR A 382 -24.89 4.59 -11.84
CA THR A 382 -24.81 5.25 -10.53
C THR A 382 -25.08 4.21 -9.45
N PRO A 383 -24.13 3.93 -8.54
CA PRO A 383 -22.76 4.44 -8.50
C PRO A 383 -21.86 3.83 -9.60
N GLY A 384 -20.98 4.66 -10.14
CA GLY A 384 -19.81 4.33 -10.96
C GLY A 384 -18.51 4.81 -10.29
N ASN A 385 -17.37 4.42 -10.87
CA ASN A 385 -16.02 4.72 -10.40
C ASN A 385 -15.54 6.13 -10.77
N ALA A 386 -14.42 6.54 -10.15
CA ALA A 386 -13.69 7.78 -10.45
C ALA A 386 -14.55 9.06 -10.39
N ALA A 387 -15.29 9.22 -9.29
CA ALA A 387 -16.34 10.22 -9.15
C ALA A 387 -16.49 10.75 -7.72
N ILE A 388 -17.12 11.93 -7.61
CA ILE A 388 -17.67 12.44 -6.36
C ILE A 388 -19.20 12.41 -6.49
N TYR A 389 -19.86 11.95 -5.44
CA TYR A 389 -21.32 11.91 -5.36
C TYR A 389 -21.83 12.84 -4.27
N ARG A 390 -23.01 13.41 -4.51
CA ARG A 390 -23.86 14.06 -3.53
C ARG A 390 -24.99 13.11 -3.13
N VAL A 391 -25.36 13.12 -1.86
CA VAL A 391 -26.45 12.32 -1.30
C VAL A 391 -27.35 13.23 -0.47
N ASP A 392 -28.66 13.03 -0.59
CA ASP A 392 -29.67 13.71 0.21
C ASP A 392 -30.15 12.81 1.38
N PRO A 393 -29.70 13.03 2.62
CA PRO A 393 -30.11 12.22 3.76
C PRO A 393 -31.61 12.31 4.08
N ASP A 394 -32.29 13.38 3.67
CA ASP A 394 -33.72 13.60 3.89
C ASP A 394 -34.60 12.95 2.79
N ASN A 395 -34.00 12.54 1.68
CA ASN A 395 -34.67 11.90 0.56
C ASN A 395 -34.16 10.47 0.30
N ASP A 396 -34.27 9.62 1.33
CA ASP A 396 -33.91 8.18 1.28
C ASP A 396 -32.48 7.92 0.77
N TYR A 397 -31.56 8.85 1.06
CA TYR A 397 -30.17 8.82 0.59
C TYR A 397 -30.06 8.71 -0.94
N GLU A 398 -30.90 9.43 -1.68
CA GLU A 398 -30.82 9.52 -3.14
C GLU A 398 -29.42 9.99 -3.57
N LEU A 399 -28.78 9.19 -4.43
CA LEU A 399 -27.41 9.39 -4.90
C LEU A 399 -27.41 10.16 -6.23
N GLU A 400 -26.72 11.30 -6.27
CA GLU A 400 -26.53 12.15 -7.44
C GLU A 400 -25.04 12.22 -7.79
N LEU A 401 -24.69 12.00 -9.05
CA LEU A 401 -23.34 12.27 -9.54
C LEU A 401 -23.07 13.76 -9.46
N TRP A 402 -22.00 14.15 -8.76
CA TRP A 402 -21.61 15.55 -8.65
C TRP A 402 -20.49 15.92 -9.61
N ALA A 403 -19.45 15.08 -9.68
CA ALA A 403 -18.29 15.26 -10.57
C ALA A 403 -17.68 13.90 -10.93
N TRP A 404 -16.93 13.83 -12.04
CA TRP A 404 -16.30 12.58 -12.49
C TRP A 404 -14.96 12.81 -13.19
N GLY A 405 -14.24 11.73 -13.51
CA GLY A 405 -12.89 11.81 -14.07
C GLY A 405 -11.82 12.07 -13.01
N LEU A 406 -12.09 11.67 -11.76
CA LEU A 406 -11.17 11.82 -10.63
C LEU A 406 -10.61 10.43 -10.28
N ARG A 407 -9.33 10.14 -10.56
CA ARG A 407 -8.76 8.77 -10.36
C ARG A 407 -9.03 8.23 -8.96
N ASN A 408 -8.67 8.99 -7.94
CA ASN A 408 -8.97 8.64 -6.55
C ASN A 408 -9.19 9.89 -5.70
N PRO A 409 -10.41 10.46 -5.67
CA PRO A 409 -10.75 11.58 -4.79
C PRO A 409 -10.74 11.07 -3.34
N TYR A 410 -9.61 11.25 -2.65
CA TYR A 410 -9.35 10.59 -1.36
C TYR A 410 -9.80 11.44 -0.18
N GLY A 411 -9.37 12.70 -0.14
CA GLY A 411 -9.78 13.70 0.83
C GLY A 411 -10.82 14.63 0.24
N LEU A 412 -11.76 15.05 1.08
CA LEU A 412 -12.71 16.12 0.78
C LEU A 412 -12.72 17.12 1.95
N ALA A 413 -12.82 18.41 1.65
CA ALA A 413 -13.07 19.44 2.64
C ALA A 413 -13.88 20.57 2.01
N PHE A 414 -14.82 21.12 2.77
CA PHE A 414 -15.43 22.40 2.45
C PHE A 414 -14.57 23.54 3.00
N ASP A 415 -14.71 24.72 2.40
CA ASP A 415 -14.28 25.99 2.99
C ASP A 415 -15.06 26.32 4.29
N GLN A 416 -14.77 27.47 4.90
CA GLN A 416 -15.40 27.86 6.16
C GLN A 416 -16.90 28.14 6.03
N ASP A 417 -17.34 28.63 4.86
CA ASP A 417 -18.74 28.96 4.60
C ASP A 417 -19.55 27.76 4.05
N TYR A 418 -18.90 26.62 3.78
CA TYR A 418 -19.48 25.41 3.18
C TYR A 418 -20.04 25.63 1.76
N GLU A 419 -19.44 26.56 1.02
CA GLU A 419 -19.81 26.88 -0.36
C GLU A 419 -18.91 26.13 -1.34
N GLU A 420 -17.59 26.12 -1.10
CA GLU A 420 -16.62 25.53 -2.03
C GLU A 420 -16.10 24.18 -1.52
N LEU A 421 -16.16 23.16 -2.38
CA LEU A 421 -15.71 21.80 -2.08
C LEU A 421 -14.34 21.56 -2.72
N TYR A 422 -13.35 21.24 -1.91
CA TYR A 422 -12.03 20.84 -2.38
C TYR A 422 -11.82 19.33 -2.28
N ALA A 423 -11.11 18.76 -3.24
CA ALA A 423 -10.72 17.35 -3.23
C ALA A 423 -9.25 17.16 -3.56
N THR A 424 -8.61 16.26 -2.83
CA THR A 424 -7.30 15.72 -3.22
C THR A 424 -7.50 14.51 -4.12
N VAL A 425 -6.69 14.43 -5.19
CA VAL A 425 -6.77 13.36 -6.17
C VAL A 425 -5.38 12.82 -6.45
N LEU A 426 -5.24 11.51 -6.29
CA LEU A 426 -3.99 10.81 -6.61
C LEU A 426 -3.82 10.71 -8.13
N GLY A 427 -2.63 11.06 -8.63
CA GLY A 427 -2.19 10.92 -10.02
C GLY A 427 -2.01 9.47 -10.45
N TYR A 428 -1.54 9.27 -11.68
CA TYR A 428 -1.28 7.93 -12.22
C TYR A 428 0.03 7.34 -11.69
N ASP A 429 0.13 6.02 -11.80
CA ASP A 429 1.34 5.27 -11.49
C ASP A 429 2.03 4.75 -12.76
N ASP A 430 3.35 4.60 -12.72
CA ASP A 430 4.14 3.94 -13.75
C ASP A 430 4.04 2.40 -13.59
N ARG A 431 2.85 1.87 -13.87
CA ARG A 431 2.51 0.44 -13.82
C ARG A 431 1.33 0.06 -14.72
N GLY A 432 1.23 -1.24 -15.00
CA GLY A 432 0.17 -1.82 -15.82
C GLY A 432 0.45 -1.65 -17.31
N SER A 433 -0.43 -2.23 -18.14
CA SER A 433 -0.25 -2.21 -19.60
C SER A 433 -0.40 -0.83 -20.23
N ARG A 434 -1.07 0.10 -19.52
CA ARG A 434 -1.21 1.51 -19.88
C ARG A 434 -0.58 2.41 -18.81
N ALA A 435 0.70 2.18 -18.53
CA ALA A 435 1.47 2.90 -17.52
C ALA A 435 1.71 4.37 -17.90
N VAL A 436 1.72 5.24 -16.89
CA VAL A 436 1.91 6.69 -17.02
C VAL A 436 2.96 7.11 -15.99
N SER A 437 4.12 7.55 -16.45
CA SER A 437 5.18 8.09 -15.59
C SER A 437 4.93 9.57 -15.29
N ASP A 438 5.58 10.08 -14.24
CA ASP A 438 5.67 11.50 -13.92
C ASP A 438 4.33 12.26 -13.84
N SER A 439 3.23 11.55 -13.59
CA SER A 439 1.93 12.19 -13.34
C SER A 439 1.99 12.96 -12.02
N PRO A 440 1.65 14.26 -12.03
CA PRO A 440 1.44 15.01 -10.79
C PRO A 440 0.27 14.45 -9.97
N ASP A 441 0.23 14.85 -8.69
CA ASP A 441 -0.94 14.70 -7.83
C ASP A 441 -1.67 16.05 -7.69
N TRP A 442 -2.95 16.04 -7.33
CA TRP A 442 -3.80 17.20 -7.53
C TRP A 442 -4.59 17.63 -6.29
N ILE A 443 -4.87 18.93 -6.21
CA ILE A 443 -6.06 19.44 -5.54
C ILE A 443 -6.93 20.13 -6.58
N TYR A 444 -8.23 19.86 -6.51
CA TYR A 444 -9.25 20.52 -7.31
C TYR A 444 -10.26 21.23 -6.42
N GLU A 445 -10.74 22.36 -6.89
CA GLU A 445 -12.05 22.91 -6.52
C GLU A 445 -13.12 22.15 -7.34
N ILE A 446 -14.12 21.62 -6.66
CA ILE A 446 -15.07 20.67 -7.21
C ILE A 446 -16.37 21.37 -7.62
N GLU A 447 -16.54 21.51 -8.93
CA GLU A 447 -17.74 22.05 -9.54
C GLU A 447 -18.76 20.96 -9.86
N LYS A 448 -20.04 21.34 -9.85
CA LYS A 448 -21.12 20.46 -10.29
C LYS A 448 -20.99 20.16 -11.78
N ASP A 449 -21.17 18.89 -12.13
CA ASP A 449 -21.10 18.33 -13.48
C ASP A 449 -19.68 18.39 -14.11
N GLY A 450 -18.65 18.72 -13.31
CA GLY A 450 -17.26 18.83 -13.76
C GLY A 450 -16.63 17.49 -14.16
N PHE A 451 -15.73 17.56 -15.15
CA PHE A 451 -14.89 16.45 -15.60
C PHE A 451 -13.43 16.77 -15.29
N TYR A 452 -12.70 15.86 -14.66
CA TYR A 452 -11.35 16.11 -14.15
C TYR A 452 -10.26 15.25 -14.82
N GLY A 453 -10.55 14.76 -16.03
CA GLY A 453 -9.53 14.24 -16.94
C GLY A 453 -9.29 12.73 -16.93
N TRP A 454 -9.41 12.05 -15.80
CA TRP A 454 -9.18 10.59 -15.76
C TRP A 454 -10.21 9.84 -16.64
N PRO A 455 -9.81 8.85 -17.47
CA PRO A 455 -8.53 8.14 -17.48
C PRO A 455 -7.55 8.60 -18.56
N ASP A 456 -7.81 9.71 -19.25
CA ASP A 456 -7.07 10.09 -20.46
C ASP A 456 -6.21 11.35 -20.31
N PHE A 457 -6.39 12.08 -19.22
CA PHE A 457 -5.67 13.30 -18.92
C PHE A 457 -5.08 13.25 -17.51
N ALA A 458 -3.91 13.86 -17.35
CA ALA A 458 -3.26 14.17 -16.08
C ALA A 458 -3.33 15.69 -15.92
N GLY A 459 -4.29 16.17 -15.12
CA GLY A 459 -4.69 17.58 -15.17
C GLY A 459 -5.40 17.89 -16.49
N GLU A 460 -4.94 18.93 -17.19
CA GLU A 460 -5.47 19.32 -18.50
C GLU A 460 -4.73 18.63 -19.66
N ASP A 461 -3.60 17.99 -19.40
CA ASP A 461 -2.73 17.43 -20.43
C ASP A 461 -3.07 15.96 -20.73
N PRO A 462 -3.24 15.57 -22.01
CA PRO A 462 -3.45 14.18 -22.38
C PRO A 462 -2.26 13.31 -21.96
N ILE A 463 -2.54 12.12 -21.42
CA ILE A 463 -1.47 11.18 -20.99
C ILE A 463 -0.62 10.65 -22.18
N SER A 464 -1.02 10.93 -23.41
CA SER A 464 -0.24 10.61 -24.62
C SER A 464 0.94 11.56 -24.85
N GLU A 465 1.02 12.68 -24.13
CA GLU A 465 2.13 13.63 -24.22
C GLU A 465 3.46 12.99 -23.77
N SER A 466 4.57 13.50 -24.30
CA SER A 466 5.90 12.86 -24.14
C SER A 466 6.45 12.91 -22.71
N GLU A 467 5.95 13.82 -21.87
CA GLU A 467 6.38 13.90 -20.47
C GLU A 467 5.90 12.71 -19.63
N PHE A 468 4.81 12.07 -20.03
CA PHE A 468 4.27 10.89 -19.36
C PHE A 468 4.77 9.56 -19.96
N GLU A 469 5.88 9.61 -20.72
CA GLU A 469 6.48 8.44 -21.37
C GLU A 469 7.03 7.42 -20.37
N SER A 470 6.39 6.25 -20.32
CA SER A 470 6.80 5.10 -19.53
C SER A 470 7.47 4.00 -20.37
N ASP A 471 8.51 3.37 -19.81
CA ASP A 471 9.15 2.16 -20.34
C ASP A 471 8.48 0.85 -19.84
N ARG A 472 7.53 0.94 -18.90
CA ARG A 472 6.85 -0.22 -18.28
C ARG A 472 5.54 -0.60 -19.00
N GLY A 473 4.84 0.37 -19.59
CA GLY A 473 3.59 0.17 -20.33
C GLY A 473 3.78 -0.18 -21.81
N GLU A 474 2.73 -0.67 -22.48
CA GLU A 474 2.75 -0.93 -23.93
C GLU A 474 2.66 0.39 -24.72
N ASN A 475 1.67 1.23 -24.38
CA ASN A 475 1.43 2.56 -24.93
C ASN A 475 0.47 3.35 -24.01
N ARG A 476 0.13 4.58 -24.39
CA ARG A 476 -0.80 5.48 -23.66
C ARG A 476 -1.88 6.05 -24.59
N ASP A 477 -2.31 5.27 -25.57
CA ASP A 477 -3.38 5.68 -26.46
C ASP A 477 -4.65 5.99 -25.66
N LEU A 478 -5.35 7.07 -26.04
CA LEU A 478 -6.52 7.57 -25.32
C LEU A 478 -7.70 6.58 -25.44
N LEU A 479 -8.51 6.44 -24.38
CA LEU A 479 -9.64 5.50 -24.37
C LEU A 479 -10.93 6.15 -24.87
N LEU A 480 -11.14 7.43 -24.58
CA LEU A 480 -12.37 8.19 -24.81
C LEU A 480 -12.34 8.89 -26.17
N GLU A 481 -13.41 8.76 -26.95
CA GLU A 481 -13.50 9.34 -28.30
C GLU A 481 -13.65 10.88 -28.29
N ASP A 482 -14.50 11.40 -27.41
CA ASP A 482 -14.85 12.83 -27.32
C ASP A 482 -15.28 13.18 -25.87
N PRO A 483 -14.36 13.13 -24.89
CA PRO A 483 -14.67 13.54 -23.52
C PRO A 483 -14.86 15.07 -23.43
N PRO A 484 -15.53 15.58 -22.39
CA PRO A 484 -15.48 17.01 -22.06
C PRO A 484 -14.03 17.49 -21.85
N ASP A 485 -13.82 18.80 -21.96
CA ASP A 485 -12.54 19.40 -21.55
C ASP A 485 -12.36 19.23 -20.03
N PRO A 486 -11.19 18.79 -19.53
CA PRO A 486 -10.93 18.71 -18.10
C PRO A 486 -10.95 20.09 -17.42
N GLU A 487 -11.49 20.16 -16.21
CA GLU A 487 -11.37 21.33 -15.35
C GLU A 487 -9.92 21.47 -14.83
N PRO A 488 -9.39 22.70 -14.72
CA PRO A 488 -8.02 22.93 -14.30
C PRO A 488 -7.80 22.60 -12.81
N PRO A 489 -6.64 22.05 -12.43
CA PRO A 489 -6.29 21.86 -11.02
C PRO A 489 -6.10 23.19 -10.31
N LEU A 490 -6.53 23.26 -9.05
CA LEU A 490 -6.16 24.35 -8.15
C LEU A 490 -4.66 24.26 -7.84
N THR A 491 -4.16 23.06 -7.58
CA THR A 491 -2.76 22.81 -7.25
C THR A 491 -2.25 21.55 -7.93
N GLU A 492 -1.05 21.65 -8.48
CA GLU A 492 -0.25 20.55 -9.00
C GLU A 492 0.90 20.25 -8.02
N PHE A 493 0.87 19.09 -7.39
CA PHE A 493 1.99 18.59 -6.59
C PHE A 493 2.93 17.74 -7.44
N PRO A 494 4.23 17.68 -7.11
CA PRO A 494 5.13 16.76 -7.78
C PRO A 494 4.64 15.30 -7.69
N PRO A 495 5.05 14.43 -8.63
CA PRO A 495 4.60 13.05 -8.68
C PRO A 495 4.77 12.30 -7.36
N HIS A 496 3.77 11.47 -7.05
CA HIS A 496 3.76 10.55 -5.91
C HIS A 496 3.82 11.20 -4.51
N TYR A 497 3.50 12.50 -4.40
CA TYR A 497 3.22 13.16 -3.11
C TYR A 497 2.11 12.46 -2.35
N SER A 498 1.15 11.90 -3.08
CA SER A 498 0.02 11.19 -2.52
C SER A 498 -0.73 12.04 -1.48
N PRO A 499 -1.31 13.19 -1.88
CA PRO A 499 -2.08 14.03 -1.00
C PRO A 499 -3.33 13.26 -0.54
N MET A 500 -3.38 12.98 0.76
CA MET A 500 -4.47 12.23 1.39
C MET A 500 -5.55 13.21 1.84
N LYS A 501 -5.94 13.21 3.12
CA LYS A 501 -7.02 14.09 3.56
C LYS A 501 -6.54 15.49 3.86
N LEU A 502 -7.46 16.43 3.66
CA LEU A 502 -7.27 17.86 3.84
C LEU A 502 -8.26 18.42 4.86
N ALA A 503 -7.92 19.57 5.42
CA ALA A 503 -8.78 20.36 6.30
C ALA A 503 -8.61 21.85 6.00
N TYR A 504 -9.68 22.62 6.16
CA TYR A 504 -9.70 24.06 5.86
C TYR A 504 -9.66 24.92 7.13
N SER A 505 -8.88 26.00 7.11
CA SER A 505 -8.91 27.09 8.09
C SER A 505 -8.12 28.31 7.60
N GLU A 506 -8.81 29.42 7.32
CA GLU A 506 -8.17 30.72 7.00
C GLU A 506 -7.37 31.32 8.17
N GLU A 507 -7.79 31.05 9.42
CA GLU A 507 -7.18 31.72 10.56
C GLU A 507 -5.91 31.02 11.08
N PHE A 508 -5.66 29.75 10.75
CA PHE A 508 -4.67 28.93 11.45
C PHE A 508 -3.24 29.19 10.97
N SER A 509 -3.04 29.48 9.68
CA SER A 509 -1.76 29.85 9.07
C SER A 509 -1.88 31.14 8.25
N ASP A 510 -0.75 31.76 7.93
CA ASP A 510 -0.67 32.91 7.01
C ASP A 510 -0.17 32.47 5.62
N GLU A 511 0.20 31.20 5.46
CA GLU A 511 0.83 30.64 4.24
C GLU A 511 -0.17 29.86 3.36
N GLY A 512 -1.40 29.67 3.84
CA GLY A 512 -2.44 28.90 3.17
C GLY A 512 -3.55 28.52 4.14
N ASP A 513 -4.71 28.23 3.59
CA ASP A 513 -5.97 27.95 4.27
C ASP A 513 -6.36 26.47 4.17
N LEU A 514 -5.84 25.73 3.20
CA LEU A 514 -5.91 24.28 3.16
C LEU A 514 -4.69 23.63 3.80
N PHE A 515 -4.92 22.66 4.69
CA PHE A 515 -3.88 21.80 5.27
C PHE A 515 -4.00 20.41 4.67
N VAL A 516 -2.91 19.83 4.19
CA VAL A 516 -2.93 18.59 3.40
C VAL A 516 -1.95 17.59 4.00
N ALA A 517 -2.44 16.39 4.34
CA ALA A 517 -1.56 15.29 4.74
C ALA A 517 -0.94 14.63 3.51
N VAL A 518 0.39 14.59 3.44
CA VAL A 518 1.15 14.00 2.32
C VAL A 518 1.70 12.65 2.75
N PHE A 519 1.22 11.59 2.11
CA PHE A 519 1.60 10.21 2.46
C PHE A 519 2.96 9.81 1.89
N GLY A 520 3.35 10.40 0.75
CA GLY A 520 4.59 10.11 0.04
C GLY A 520 4.54 8.85 -0.83
N ASP A 521 5.67 8.54 -1.47
CA ASP A 521 5.75 7.62 -2.60
C ASP A 521 5.51 6.13 -2.27
N GLY A 522 5.21 5.39 -3.34
CA GLY A 522 5.07 3.94 -3.38
C GLY A 522 6.22 3.21 -4.08
N GLU A 523 7.42 3.81 -4.12
CA GLU A 523 8.54 3.30 -4.90
C GLU A 523 8.96 1.89 -4.45
N PRO A 524 9.40 1.01 -5.35
CA PRO A 524 9.44 1.18 -6.82
C PRO A 524 8.18 0.68 -7.54
N LEU A 525 7.15 0.28 -6.78
CA LEU A 525 5.92 -0.31 -7.31
C LEU A 525 5.08 0.68 -8.12
N THR A 526 5.06 1.95 -7.73
CA THR A 526 4.26 3.01 -8.38
C THR A 526 5.03 3.82 -9.42
N GLY A 527 6.35 3.64 -9.50
CA GLY A 527 7.25 4.47 -10.30
C GLY A 527 8.57 4.70 -9.57
N GLU A 528 9.52 5.31 -10.25
CA GLU A 528 10.81 5.74 -9.68
C GLU A 528 10.74 7.23 -9.37
N VAL A 529 11.29 7.65 -8.23
CA VAL A 529 11.43 9.07 -7.88
C VAL A 529 12.90 9.40 -7.73
N GLU A 530 13.34 10.59 -8.14
CA GLU A 530 14.74 11.00 -7.98
C GLU A 530 15.17 11.05 -6.51
N GLU A 531 14.25 11.49 -5.64
CA GLU A 531 14.41 11.54 -4.21
C GLU A 531 13.13 11.05 -3.52
N ALA A 532 13.30 10.31 -2.41
CA ALA A 532 12.19 9.85 -1.60
C ALA A 532 11.30 11.03 -1.17
N VAL A 533 10.00 10.88 -1.39
CA VAL A 533 9.04 11.93 -1.11
C VAL A 533 8.85 12.07 0.40
N PRO A 534 8.95 13.30 0.95
CA PRO A 534 8.86 13.51 2.39
C PRO A 534 7.44 13.28 2.93
N ALA A 535 7.38 12.63 4.08
CA ALA A 535 6.18 12.58 4.91
C ALA A 535 5.98 13.93 5.60
N GLN A 536 4.94 14.66 5.20
CA GLN A 536 4.73 16.03 5.64
C GLN A 536 3.25 16.42 5.74
N VAL A 537 3.02 17.55 6.38
CA VAL A 537 1.80 18.35 6.21
C VAL A 537 2.17 19.58 5.40
N MET A 538 1.36 19.90 4.41
CA MET A 538 1.53 21.10 3.59
C MET A 538 0.37 22.06 3.83
N THR A 539 0.63 23.35 3.63
CA THR A 539 -0.44 24.35 3.45
C THR A 539 -0.58 24.69 1.98
N VAL A 540 -1.80 24.96 1.53
CA VAL A 540 -2.14 25.42 0.18
C VAL A 540 -3.01 26.67 0.33
N ASP A 541 -2.71 27.70 -0.45
CA ASP A 541 -3.51 28.91 -0.56
C ASP A 541 -4.55 28.73 -1.67
N THR A 542 -5.84 28.74 -1.32
CA THR A 542 -6.94 28.50 -2.29
C THR A 542 -7.13 29.61 -3.31
N GLU A 543 -6.64 30.83 -3.08
CA GLU A 543 -6.74 31.91 -4.06
C GLU A 543 -5.70 31.76 -5.18
N THR A 544 -4.55 31.16 -4.89
CA THR A 544 -3.39 31.12 -5.78
C THR A 544 -2.97 29.72 -6.21
N GLY A 545 -3.35 28.69 -5.46
CA GLY A 545 -2.88 27.32 -5.62
C GLY A 545 -1.44 27.09 -5.12
N GLU A 546 -0.76 28.12 -4.60
CA GLU A 546 0.61 28.00 -4.08
C GLU A 546 0.62 27.17 -2.78
N PHE A 547 1.69 26.40 -2.58
CA PHE A 547 1.82 25.54 -1.41
C PHE A 547 3.17 25.70 -0.71
N ALA A 548 3.17 25.36 0.59
CA ALA A 548 4.37 25.38 1.44
C ALA A 548 4.37 24.20 2.42
N THR A 549 5.56 23.76 2.82
CA THR A 549 5.72 22.74 3.87
C THR A 549 5.38 23.34 5.23
N PHE A 550 4.46 22.71 5.95
CA PHE A 550 4.01 23.13 7.28
C PHE A 550 4.65 22.31 8.40
N ILE A 551 4.71 20.98 8.23
CA ILE A 551 5.37 20.06 9.17
C ILE A 551 6.12 19.02 8.37
N GLU A 552 7.40 18.84 8.65
CA GLU A 552 8.22 17.79 8.04
C GLU A 552 9.20 17.16 9.04
N ASN A 553 9.91 16.13 8.57
CA ASN A 553 11.00 15.51 9.30
C ASN A 553 12.31 16.32 9.14
N LYS A 554 13.13 16.39 10.19
CA LYS A 554 14.40 17.15 10.14
C LYS A 554 15.51 16.53 9.31
N ASP A 555 15.68 15.21 9.45
CA ASP A 555 16.92 14.54 9.02
C ASP A 555 16.72 13.66 7.79
N GLU A 556 15.53 13.11 7.59
CA GLU A 556 15.21 12.12 6.55
C GLU A 556 13.79 12.39 6.03
N PRO A 557 13.47 12.11 4.75
CA PRO A 557 12.13 12.33 4.22
C PRO A 557 11.03 11.59 5.00
N ARG A 558 11.33 10.38 5.49
CA ARG A 558 10.42 9.51 6.26
C ARG A 558 11.17 8.84 7.40
N SER A 559 10.52 8.60 8.54
CA SER A 559 11.20 7.98 9.68
C SER A 559 11.49 6.48 9.50
N GLY A 560 10.66 5.77 8.72
CA GLY A 560 10.76 4.33 8.47
C GLY A 560 10.57 3.46 9.73
N ARG A 561 10.76 2.14 9.57
CA ARG A 561 10.49 1.12 10.61
C ARG A 561 11.15 1.39 11.97
N PHE A 562 12.29 2.05 11.98
CA PHE A 562 13.14 2.16 13.17
C PHE A 562 13.46 3.61 13.58
N GLY A 563 12.99 4.60 12.81
CA GLY A 563 13.27 6.01 13.08
C GLY A 563 12.26 6.66 14.01
N GLU A 564 12.45 7.96 14.21
CA GLU A 564 11.53 8.82 14.93
C GLU A 564 11.22 10.05 14.06
N GLY A 565 9.96 10.27 13.75
CA GLY A 565 9.45 11.32 12.86
C GLY A 565 8.07 10.95 12.27
N LEU A 566 7.60 11.70 11.28
CA LEU A 566 6.45 11.27 10.49
C LEU A 566 6.84 10.08 9.60
N ASN A 567 5.94 9.11 9.51
CA ASN A 567 6.07 8.01 8.55
C ASN A 567 5.20 8.25 7.33
N ARG A 568 3.89 8.36 7.53
CA ARG A 568 2.88 8.43 6.47
C ARG A 568 1.65 9.23 6.94
N PRO A 569 1.72 10.57 7.00
CA PRO A 569 0.54 11.42 7.20
C PRO A 569 -0.61 11.01 6.29
N ILE A 570 -1.79 10.81 6.87
CA ILE A 570 -2.97 10.34 6.11
C ILE A 570 -4.21 11.20 6.35
N ALA A 571 -4.30 11.87 7.49
CA ALA A 571 -5.38 12.79 7.75
C ALA A 571 -4.95 14.00 8.57
N VAL A 572 -5.57 15.13 8.28
CA VAL A 572 -5.59 16.30 9.15
C VAL A 572 -7.03 16.72 9.41
N LYS A 573 -7.32 17.25 10.60
CA LYS A 573 -8.65 17.76 10.95
C LYS A 573 -8.56 18.78 12.07
N PHE A 574 -9.32 19.87 11.96
CA PHE A 574 -9.49 20.81 13.06
C PHE A 574 -10.47 20.27 14.11
N ASP A 575 -10.25 20.63 15.36
CA ASP A 575 -11.28 20.49 16.38
C ASP A 575 -12.48 21.40 16.11
N PRO A 576 -13.64 21.18 16.74
CA PRO A 576 -14.85 21.95 16.44
C PRO A 576 -14.70 23.46 16.68
N GLN A 577 -13.75 23.87 17.51
CA GLN A 577 -13.47 25.27 17.81
C GLN A 577 -12.44 25.91 16.85
N GLY A 578 -11.75 25.12 16.02
CA GLY A 578 -10.69 25.59 15.13
C GLY A 578 -9.41 26.02 15.87
N GLU A 579 -9.27 25.68 17.15
CA GLU A 579 -8.13 26.08 17.98
C GLU A 579 -6.93 25.13 17.77
N HIS A 580 -7.20 23.88 17.39
CA HIS A 580 -6.20 22.84 17.26
C HIS A 580 -6.32 22.07 15.94
N LEU A 581 -5.19 21.90 15.27
CA LEU A 581 -5.06 20.98 14.13
C LEU A 581 -4.62 19.61 14.65
N TYR A 582 -5.32 18.56 14.28
CA TYR A 582 -4.93 17.19 14.56
C TYR A 582 -4.34 16.56 13.31
N LEU A 583 -3.19 15.91 13.46
CA LEU A 583 -2.50 15.16 12.39
C LEU A 583 -2.49 13.68 12.75
N LEU A 584 -3.09 12.88 11.87
CA LEU A 584 -3.05 11.43 11.93
C LEU A 584 -1.97 10.90 11.00
N ASP A 585 -0.99 10.21 11.59
CA ASP A 585 0.03 9.44 10.89
C ASP A 585 -0.41 7.97 10.84
N PHE A 586 -0.50 7.41 9.63
CA PHE A 586 -0.83 6.01 9.39
C PHE A 586 0.19 5.06 10.07
N GLY A 587 1.44 5.53 10.20
CA GLY A 587 2.56 4.77 10.73
C GLY A 587 3.41 4.15 9.62
N VAL A 588 4.12 3.09 9.97
CA VAL A 588 5.12 2.46 9.09
C VAL A 588 4.42 1.74 7.93
N PHE A 589 4.69 2.20 6.71
CA PHE A 589 4.30 1.59 5.44
C PHE A 589 5.48 1.65 4.46
N GLU A 590 5.95 0.48 4.05
CA GLU A 590 7.22 0.31 3.34
C GLU A 590 7.06 -0.64 2.16
N PHE A 591 8.03 -0.64 1.24
CA PHE A 591 8.05 -1.52 0.06
C PHE A 591 9.29 -2.41 0.02
N PRO A 592 9.59 -3.21 1.05
CA PRO A 592 10.72 -4.13 0.99
C PRO A 592 10.59 -5.03 -0.25
N ASP A 593 11.63 -5.08 -1.08
CA ASP A 593 11.68 -5.86 -2.32
C ASP A 593 10.38 -5.73 -3.15
N MET A 594 9.93 -4.49 -3.41
CA MET A 594 8.72 -4.14 -4.18
C MET A 594 7.37 -4.54 -3.56
N THR A 595 7.35 -5.02 -2.32
CA THR A 595 6.13 -5.55 -1.70
C THR A 595 5.58 -4.59 -0.64
N PRO A 596 4.35 -4.07 -0.78
CA PRO A 596 3.77 -3.17 0.22
C PRO A 596 3.64 -3.88 1.58
N ASN A 597 4.09 -3.20 2.63
CA ASN A 597 4.24 -3.74 3.96
C ASN A 597 3.92 -2.69 5.03
N ALA A 598 2.66 -2.62 5.44
CA ALA A 598 2.26 -1.87 6.61
C ALA A 598 2.52 -2.60 7.92
N ILE A 599 2.97 -1.90 8.96
CA ILE A 599 3.19 -2.50 10.28
C ILE A 599 2.09 -2.04 11.25
N PRO A 600 1.31 -2.97 11.83
CA PRO A 600 0.23 -2.61 12.74
C PRO A 600 0.78 -1.99 14.03
N LYS A 601 -0.07 -1.21 14.72
CA LYS A 601 0.29 -0.52 15.97
C LYS A 601 1.47 0.45 15.85
N SER A 602 1.64 1.07 14.69
CA SER A 602 2.65 2.09 14.45
C SER A 602 2.08 3.50 14.23
N GLY A 603 0.76 3.62 14.05
CA GLY A 603 0.09 4.90 13.83
C GLY A 603 0.03 5.77 15.08
N VAL A 604 0.04 7.09 14.86
CA VAL A 604 0.13 8.12 15.89
C VAL A 604 -0.81 9.27 15.56
N LEU A 605 -1.51 9.78 16.57
CA LEU A 605 -2.29 11.01 16.47
C LEU A 605 -1.58 12.13 17.22
N TRP A 606 -1.40 13.25 16.53
CA TRP A 606 -0.78 14.45 17.04
C TRP A 606 -1.80 15.58 17.17
N ARG A 607 -1.58 16.48 18.12
CA ARG A 607 -2.28 17.76 18.25
C ARG A 607 -1.27 18.89 18.07
N ILE A 608 -1.63 19.86 17.24
CA ILE A 608 -0.88 21.06 16.94
C ILE A 608 -1.68 22.26 17.44
N SER A 609 -1.03 23.14 18.20
CA SER A 609 -1.64 24.35 18.80
C SER A 609 -0.80 25.56 18.44
N LYS A 610 -1.40 26.74 18.34
CA LYS A 610 -0.62 28.00 18.32
C LYS A 610 0.04 28.21 19.69
N SER A 611 1.31 28.57 19.68
CA SER A 611 2.07 28.91 20.89
C SER A 611 1.62 30.26 21.43
N ASP A 612 1.51 30.36 22.77
CA ASP A 612 1.19 31.59 23.50
C ASP A 612 2.26 32.69 23.40
#